data_AF-A0A336N223-F1
#
_entry.id   AF-A0A336N223-F1
#
_cell.length_a   1.000
_cell.length_b   1.000
_cell.length_c   1.000
_cell.angle_alpha   90.00
_cell.angle_beta   90.00
_cell.angle_gamma   90.00
#
_symmetry.space_group_name_H-M   'P 1'
#
loop_
_entity.id
_entity.type
_entity.pdbx_description
1 polymer ?
#
loop_
_entity_poly.entity_id
_entity_poly.type
_entity_poly.pdbx_seq_one_letter_code
_entity_poly.pdbx_strand_id
1 'polypeptide(L)' 'MFQRLKGQFFTLFATFFLTFTLSSSAFALAIGETEINQLLARNNNYQSNYGIPGIASVDYKLHDFSAKIGQTAENA' A
#
# COMPACT_ATOMS: atom_id res chain seq x y z
N MET A 1 18.54 -42.58 32.72
CA MET A 1 18.94 -41.23 32.25
C MET A 1 18.70 -41.01 30.74
N PHE A 2 18.97 -42.00 29.87
CA PHE A 2 18.84 -41.87 28.40
C PHE A 2 17.42 -41.67 27.83
N GLN A 3 16.36 -42.18 28.47
CA GLN A 3 14.99 -42.02 27.94
C GLN A 3 14.44 -40.58 28.06
N ARG A 4 14.87 -39.83 29.09
CA ARG A 4 14.43 -38.46 29.32
C ARG A 4 15.00 -37.48 28.27
N LEU A 5 16.20 -37.78 27.77
CA LEU A 5 16.87 -37.04 26.70
C LEU A 5 16.16 -37.21 25.35
N LYS A 6 15.71 -38.44 25.01
CA LYS A 6 14.95 -38.72 23.78
C LYS A 6 13.62 -37.96 23.71
N GLY A 7 12.91 -37.85 24.83
CA GLY A 7 11.67 -37.09 24.92
C GLY A 7 11.87 -35.59 24.66
N GLN A 8 12.91 -35.00 25.24
CA GLN A 8 13.24 -33.59 25.04
C GLN A 8 13.62 -33.26 23.58
N PHE A 9 14.34 -34.17 22.90
CA PHE A 9 14.64 -34.02 21.48
C PHE A 9 13.36 -34.05 20.63
N PHE A 10 12.42 -34.95 20.94
CA PHE A 10 11.16 -35.02 20.21
C PHE A 10 10.30 -33.76 20.42
N THR A 11 10.26 -33.23 21.64
CA THR A 11 9.54 -31.98 21.95
C THR A 11 10.15 -30.78 21.24
N LEU A 12 11.48 -30.67 21.18
CA LEU A 12 12.17 -29.63 20.43
C LEU A 12 11.89 -29.72 18.93
N PHE A 13 11.91 -30.93 18.37
CA PHE A 13 11.63 -31.15 16.95
C PHE A 13 10.18 -30.79 16.59
N ALA A 14 9.22 -31.19 17.42
CA ALA A 14 7.81 -30.85 17.25
C ALA A 14 7.57 -29.34 17.36
N THR A 15 8.25 -28.66 18.28
CA THR A 15 8.14 -27.20 18.47
C THR A 15 8.73 -26.46 17.27
N PHE A 16 9.86 -26.92 16.75
CA PHE A 16 10.49 -26.36 15.54
C PHE A 16 9.61 -26.53 14.30
N PHE A 17 8.97 -27.70 14.13
CA PHE A 17 8.03 -27.91 13.03
C PHE A 17 6.76 -27.06 13.14
N LEU A 18 6.27 -26.82 14.36
CA LEU A 18 5.09 -25.97 14.60
C LEU A 18 5.36 -24.49 14.33
N THR A 19 6.58 -24.00 14.55
CA THR A 19 6.92 -22.58 14.29
C THR A 19 7.40 -22.33 12.86
N PHE A 20 7.91 -23.35 12.16
CA PHE A 20 8.41 -23.21 10.79
C PHE A 20 7.30 -22.92 9.76
N THR A 21 6.06 -23.31 10.03
CA THR A 21 4.92 -23.08 9.13
C THR A 21 4.33 -21.66 9.18
N LEU A 22 4.81 -20.81 10.10
CA LEU A 22 4.35 -19.42 10.26
C LEU A 22 5.10 -18.40 9.39
N SER A 23 5.57 -18.81 8.21
CA SER A 23 6.14 -17.87 7.24
C SER A 23 5.02 -17.08 6.56
N SER A 24 4.68 -15.91 7.10
CA SER A 24 3.77 -14.99 6.40
C SER A 24 4.51 -14.41 5.19
N SER A 25 4.00 -14.66 3.99
CA SER A 25 4.48 -14.00 2.79
C SER A 25 4.02 -12.53 2.85
N ALA A 26 4.93 -11.65 3.27
CA ALA A 26 4.73 -10.21 3.12
C ALA A 26 4.79 -9.88 1.63
N PHE A 27 3.63 -9.75 0.99
CA PHE A 27 3.56 -9.20 -0.36
C PHE A 27 3.89 -7.71 -0.26
N ALA A 28 5.04 -7.30 -0.80
CA ALA A 28 5.32 -5.90 -1.01
C ALA A 28 4.35 -5.40 -2.09
N LEU A 29 3.28 -4.73 -1.68
CA LEU A 29 2.36 -4.05 -2.60
C LEU A 29 3.07 -2.82 -3.16
N ALA A 30 3.80 -3.02 -4.26
CA ALA A 30 4.41 -1.93 -5.01
C ALA A 30 3.39 -1.39 -6.02
N ILE A 31 2.74 -0.28 -5.69
CA ILE A 31 1.89 0.46 -6.62
C ILE A 31 2.77 1.49 -7.33
N GLY A 32 2.92 1.38 -8.65
CA GLY A 32 3.69 2.29 -9.46
C GLY A 32 2.86 3.47 -9.99
N GLU A 33 3.55 4.43 -10.61
CA GLU A 33 2.94 5.62 -11.21
C GLU A 33 1.89 5.25 -12.27
N THR A 34 2.16 4.21 -13.07
CA THR A 34 1.24 3.73 -14.10
C THR A 34 -0.07 3.22 -13.51
N GLU A 35 -0.03 2.41 -12.45
CA GLU A 35 -1.25 1.95 -11.79
C GLU A 35 -2.03 3.11 -11.16
N ILE A 36 -1.35 4.07 -10.52
CA ILE A 36 -1.99 5.26 -9.95
C ILE A 36 -2.63 6.12 -11.05
N ASN A 37 -1.93 6.37 -12.15
CA ASN A 37 -2.42 7.20 -13.25
C ASN A 37 -3.60 6.54 -13.96
N GLN A 38 -3.63 5.21 -14.07
CA GLN A 38 -4.80 4.49 -14.57
C GLN A 38 -6.00 4.60 -13.63
N LEU A 39 -5.78 4.53 -12.31
CA LEU A 39 -6.84 4.74 -11.32
C LEU A 39 -7.37 6.16 -11.32
N LEU A 40 -6.47 7.15 -11.47
CA LEU A 40 -6.84 8.55 -11.61
C LEU A 40 -7.67 8.75 -12.88
N ALA A 41 -7.23 8.27 -14.04
CA ALA A 41 -7.98 8.38 -15.29
C ALA A 41 -9.41 7.82 -15.19
N ARG A 42 -9.63 6.75 -14.41
CA ARG A 42 -10.96 6.16 -14.19
C ARG A 42 -11.83 6.94 -13.21
N ASN A 43 -11.24 7.59 -12.20
CA ASN A 43 -11.97 8.24 -11.11
C ASN A 43 -11.90 9.78 -11.15
N ASN A 44 -11.35 10.35 -12.22
CA ASN A 44 -11.12 11.79 -12.36
C ASN A 44 -12.38 12.56 -12.76
N ASN A 45 -13.27 12.79 -11.80
CA ASN A 45 -14.36 13.77 -11.93
C ASN A 45 -14.31 14.75 -10.77
N TYR A 46 -13.19 15.43 -10.58
CA TYR A 46 -13.09 16.45 -9.55
C TYR A 46 -13.73 17.76 -10.05
N GLN A 47 -14.82 18.16 -9.42
CA GLN A 47 -15.50 19.42 -9.67
C GLN A 47 -15.70 20.14 -8.33
N SER A 48 -15.39 21.43 -8.31
CA SER A 48 -15.54 22.24 -7.12
C SER A 48 -15.76 23.71 -7.51
N ASN A 49 -16.16 24.51 -6.52
CA ASN A 49 -16.38 25.94 -6.68
C ASN A 49 -15.42 26.70 -5.75
N TYR A 50 -14.77 27.73 -6.27
CA TYR A 50 -13.91 28.61 -5.49
C TYR A 50 -14.44 30.04 -5.57
N GLY A 51 -14.68 30.65 -4.41
CA GLY A 51 -15.05 32.06 -4.30
C GLY A 51 -16.21 32.29 -3.33
N ILE A 52 -16.76 33.51 -3.39
CA ILE A 52 -17.91 33.93 -2.59
C ILE A 52 -19.15 33.92 -3.47
N PRO A 53 -20.11 32.99 -3.23
CA PRO A 53 -21.33 32.91 -4.01
C PRO A 53 -22.07 34.26 -4.05
N GLY A 54 -22.44 34.71 -5.25
CA GLY A 54 -23.17 35.97 -5.44
C GLY A 54 -22.30 37.23 -5.54
N ILE A 55 -20.98 37.14 -5.34
CA ILE A 55 -20.05 38.26 -5.59
C ILE A 55 -19.10 37.88 -6.73
N ALA A 56 -18.29 36.85 -6.52
CA ALA A 56 -17.37 36.31 -7.51
C ALA A 56 -17.05 34.85 -7.12
N SER A 57 -17.39 33.93 -8.01
CA SER A 57 -17.05 32.53 -7.87
C SER A 57 -16.64 31.94 -9.22
N VAL A 58 -15.81 30.91 -9.16
CA VAL A 58 -15.37 30.11 -10.30
C VAL A 58 -15.77 28.67 -10.02
N ASP A 59 -16.59 28.14 -10.92
CA ASP A 59 -16.79 26.71 -11.04
C ASP A 59 -15.66 26.13 -11.87
N TYR A 60 -14.95 25.15 -11.32
CA TYR A 60 -13.84 24.50 -12.01
C TYR A 60 -14.02 23.00 -11.99
N LYS A 61 -13.66 22.39 -13.14
CA LYS A 61 -13.62 20.95 -13.32
C LYS A 61 -12.21 20.56 -13.75
N LEU A 62 -11.51 19.85 -12.87
CA LEU A 62 -10.18 19.35 -13.14
C LEU A 62 -10.29 18.02 -13.89
N HIS A 63 -9.39 17.83 -14.85
CA HIS A 63 -9.26 16.62 -15.66
C HIS A 63 -7.77 16.32 -15.88
N ASP A 64 -7.49 15.13 -16.42
CA ASP A 64 -6.14 14.63 -16.73
C ASP A 64 -5.13 14.66 -15.56
N PHE A 65 -5.51 14.16 -14.40
CA PHE A 65 -4.59 14.00 -13.27
C PHE A 65 -3.49 12.98 -13.59
N SER A 66 -2.24 13.37 -13.30
CA SER A 66 -1.07 12.50 -13.34
C SER A 66 -0.29 12.64 -12.04
N ALA A 67 -0.04 11.53 -11.37
CA ALA A 67 0.83 11.40 -10.23
C ALA A 67 2.26 11.08 -10.67
N LYS A 68 3.22 11.67 -9.96
CA LYS A 68 4.62 11.26 -9.94
C LYS A 68 4.98 10.84 -8.52
N ILE A 69 5.62 9.68 -8.35
CA ILE A 69 5.91 9.09 -7.04
C ILE A 69 7.42 9.23 -6.77
N GLY A 70 7.77 9.77 -5.60
CA GLY A 70 9.16 9.93 -5.18
C GLY A 70 9.91 11.10 -5.83
N GLN A 71 9.23 11.91 -6.66
CA GLN A 71 9.77 13.16 -7.19
C GLN A 71 9.16 14.35 -6.44
N THR A 72 9.99 15.19 -5.84
CA THR A 72 9.57 16.49 -5.30
C THR A 72 9.62 17.52 -6.44
N ALA A 73 8.60 18.37 -6.54
CA ALA A 73 8.47 19.38 -7.60
C ALA A 73 9.66 20.36 -7.71
N GLU A 74 10.52 20.40 -6.68
CA GLU A 74 11.72 21.23 -6.61
C GLU A 74 12.88 20.77 -7.50
N ASN A 75 12.89 19.51 -7.95
CA ASN A 75 13.97 18.94 -8.77
C ASN A 75 13.54 18.61 -10.23
N ALA A 76 12.47 19.24 -10.72
CA ALA A 76 11.95 19.04 -12.08
C ALA A 76 12.57 20.01 -13.09
#